data_AF-A0A5B7H6F4-F1
#
_entry.id   AF-A0A5B7H6F4-F1
#
_cell.length_a   1.000
_cell.length_b   1.000
_cell.length_c   1.000
_cell.angle_alpha   90.00
_cell.angle_beta   90.00
_cell.angle_gamma   90.00
#
_symmetry.space_group_name_H-M   'P 1'
#
loop_
_entity.id
_entity.type
_entity.pdbx_description
1 polymer ?
#
loop_
_entity_poly.entity_id
_entity_poly.type
_entity_poly.pdbx_seq_one_letter_code
_entity_poly.pdbx_strand_id
1 'polypeptide(L)'
;MKYPHLFPITKKCHVPNTRRLMVTASQSKCMEENTPILEELISLRQKQAELLGYKNHAHYVLEERMAKNPENVAHFLANLSEKLQPLWEEEKVLMLKFKKEECEKYNYEFNGQLDFWDLRYYMNQVEEKMYAVDQNEASQC
;
A
#
# COMPACT_ATOMS: atom_id res chain seq x y z
N MET A 1 14.73 -8.31 7.75
CA MET A 1 13.38 -8.15 8.32
C MET A 1 12.33 -8.87 7.48
N LYS A 2 11.54 -9.76 8.11
CA LYS A 2 10.52 -10.60 7.47
C LYS A 2 9.11 -10.20 7.91
N TYR A 3 8.09 -10.65 7.18
CA TYR A 3 6.67 -10.30 7.43
C TYR A 3 6.19 -10.54 8.87
N PRO A 4 6.55 -11.64 9.57
CA PRO A 4 6.11 -11.88 10.94
C PRO A 4 6.57 -10.83 11.95
N HIS A 5 7.61 -10.06 11.64
CA HIS A 5 8.06 -8.95 12.49
C HIS A 5 7.51 -7.60 12.02
N LEU A 6 7.47 -7.39 10.70
CA LEU A 6 7.05 -6.10 10.12
C LEU A 6 5.58 -5.80 10.40
N PHE A 7 4.68 -6.75 10.19
CA PHE A 7 3.24 -6.48 10.29
C PHE A 7 2.78 -6.20 11.72
N PRO A 8 3.17 -6.98 12.75
CA PRO A 8 2.77 -6.65 14.13
C PRO A 8 3.26 -5.27 14.55
N ILE A 9 4.50 -4.90 14.21
CA ILE A 9 5.06 -3.60 14.59
C ILE A 9 4.34 -2.46 13.86
N THR A 10 4.11 -2.58 12.55
CA THR A 10 3.45 -1.53 11.76
C THR A 10 1.95 -1.40 12.04
N LYS A 11 1.30 -2.46 12.55
CA LYS A 11 -0.11 -2.42 12.96
C LYS A 11 -0.33 -1.95 14.40
N LYS A 12 0.61 -2.22 15.32
CA LYS A 12 0.36 -2.04 16.78
C LYS A 12 1.32 -1.11 17.52
N CYS A 13 2.52 -0.87 17.00
CA CYS A 13 3.48 0.00 17.70
C CYS A 13 2.99 1.45 17.65
N HIS A 14 2.64 2.02 18.80
CA HIS A 14 2.18 3.41 18.91
C HIS A 14 3.29 4.43 18.66
N VAL A 15 4.58 4.04 18.74
CA VAL A 15 5.72 4.94 18.55
C VAL A 15 5.92 5.25 17.05
N PRO A 16 5.68 6.48 16.56
CA PRO A 16 5.68 6.79 15.13
C PRO A 16 7.06 6.61 14.48
N ASN A 17 8.14 7.00 15.17
CA ASN A 17 9.49 6.86 14.63
C ASN A 17 9.89 5.38 14.42
N THR A 18 9.44 4.48 15.29
CA THR A 18 9.64 3.04 15.11
C THR A 18 8.90 2.56 13.87
N ARG A 19 7.63 2.93 13.68
CA ARG A 19 6.88 2.59 12.45
C ARG A 19 7.58 3.12 11.20
N ARG A 20 8.01 4.39 11.22
CA ARG A 20 8.75 5.03 10.12
C ARG A 20 9.98 4.24 9.73
N LEU A 21 10.88 3.97 10.68
CA LEU A 21 12.12 3.22 10.42
C LEU A 21 11.84 1.83 9.85
N MET A 22 10.84 1.14 10.40
CA MET A 22 10.46 -0.21 9.99
C MET A 22 9.90 -0.27 8.57
N VAL A 23 9.01 0.66 8.22
CA VAL A 23 8.42 0.72 6.88
C VAL A 23 9.47 1.16 5.86
N THR A 24 10.26 2.19 6.15
CA THR A 24 11.34 2.66 5.27
C THR A 24 12.33 1.54 4.98
N ALA A 25 12.88 0.91 6.02
CA ALA A 25 13.83 -0.20 5.87
C ALA A 25 13.22 -1.38 5.12
N SER A 26 11.89 -1.57 5.22
CA SER A 26 11.23 -2.63 4.47
C SER A 26 11.02 -2.29 2.99
N GLN A 27 10.71 -1.03 2.68
CA GLN A 27 10.46 -0.55 1.32
C GLN A 27 11.77 -0.33 0.55
N SER A 28 12.89 -0.12 1.24
CA SER A 28 14.21 0.10 0.63
C SER A 28 15.05 -1.17 0.47
N LYS A 29 14.46 -2.36 0.62
CA LYS A 29 15.22 -3.62 0.50
C LYS A 29 15.70 -3.81 -0.93
N CYS A 30 17.00 -4.08 -1.07
CA CYS A 30 17.65 -4.35 -2.35
C CYS A 30 17.43 -3.22 -3.38
N MET A 31 17.33 -1.97 -2.92
CA MET A 31 17.04 -0.83 -3.79
C MET A 31 18.15 -0.65 -4.84
N GLU A 32 19.41 -0.67 -4.42
CA GLU A 32 20.55 -0.47 -5.31
C GLU A 32 20.71 -1.62 -6.31
N GLU A 33 20.41 -2.85 -5.91
CA GLU A 33 20.55 -4.03 -6.77
C GLU A 33 19.34 -4.22 -7.70
N ASN A 34 18.12 -4.05 -7.20
CA ASN A 34 16.91 -4.32 -7.98
C ASN A 34 16.54 -3.19 -8.94
N THR A 35 16.90 -1.93 -8.65
CA THR A 35 16.60 -0.81 -9.54
C THR A 35 17.18 -1.00 -10.94
N PRO A 36 18.49 -1.24 -11.13
CA PRO A 36 19.06 -1.46 -12.47
C PRO A 36 18.51 -2.73 -13.14
N ILE A 37 18.23 -3.79 -12.36
CA ILE A 37 17.61 -5.02 -12.88
C ILE A 37 16.20 -4.72 -13.43
N LEU A 38 15.40 -3.91 -12.74
CA LEU A 38 14.06 -3.54 -13.19
C LEU A 38 14.11 -2.67 -14.45
N GLU A 39 15.05 -1.73 -14.55
CA GLU A 39 15.25 -0.91 -15.74
C GLU A 39 15.61 -1.75 -16.97
N GLU A 40 16.54 -2.69 -16.81
CA GLU A 40 16.90 -3.64 -17.86
C GLU A 40 15.71 -4.53 -18.22
N LEU A 41 15.00 -5.06 -17.22
CA LEU A 41 13.85 -5.94 -17.42
C LEU A 41 12.72 -5.23 -18.18
N ILE A 42 12.42 -3.97 -17.87
CA ILE A 42 11.42 -3.17 -18.59
C ILE A 42 11.83 -3.01 -20.06
N SER A 43 13.09 -2.68 -20.30
CA SER A 43 13.63 -2.49 -21.66
C SER A 43 13.57 -3.79 -22.47
N LEU A 44 13.99 -4.92 -21.88
CA LEU A 44 13.95 -6.23 -22.51
C LEU A 44 12.51 -6.69 -22.79
N ARG A 45 11.58 -6.46 -21.86
CA ARG A 45 10.16 -6.77 -22.05
C ARG A 45 9.53 -5.97 -23.17
N GLN A 46 9.89 -4.70 -23.30
CA GLN A 46 9.43 -3.86 -24.41
C GLN A 46 9.97 -4.38 -25.74
N LYS A 47 11.28 -4.64 -25.83
CA LYS A 47 11.92 -5.22 -27.03
C LYS A 47 11.31 -6.57 -27.42
N GLN A 48 11.04 -7.43 -26.45
CA GLN A 48 10.39 -8.72 -26.69
C GLN A 48 9.00 -8.54 -27.33
N ALA A 49 8.19 -7.62 -26.80
CA ALA A 49 6.86 -7.35 -27.33
C ALA A 49 6.91 -6.83 -28.77
N GLU A 50 7.82 -5.90 -29.06
CA GLU A 50 8.03 -5.35 -30.41
C GLU A 50 8.44 -6.43 -31.42
N LEU A 51 9.36 -7.32 -31.04
CA LEU A 51 9.79 -8.43 -31.89
C LEU A 51 8.66 -9.43 -32.20
N LEU A 52 7.70 -9.56 -31.28
CA LEU A 52 6.52 -10.41 -31.45
C LEU A 52 5.35 -9.67 -32.13
N GLY A 53 5.53 -8.42 -32.55
CA GLY A 53 4.50 -7.63 -33.25
C GLY A 53 3.50 -6.91 -32.34
N TYR A 54 3.75 -6.84 -31.03
CA TYR A 54 2.90 -6.13 -30.07
C TYR A 54 3.40 -4.71 -29.81
N LYS A 55 2.46 -3.80 -29.48
CA LYS A 55 2.77 -2.40 -29.15
C LYS A 55 3.66 -2.24 -27.91
N ASN A 56 3.41 -3.06 -26.89
CA ASN A 56 4.18 -3.08 -25.64
C ASN A 56 3.95 -4.40 -24.89
N HIS A 57 4.72 -4.61 -23.82
CA HIS A 57 4.63 -5.82 -23.01
C HIS A 57 3.23 -6.05 -22.41
N ALA A 58 2.49 -5.00 -22.06
CA ALA A 58 1.14 -5.16 -21.51
C ALA A 58 0.15 -5.68 -22.55
N HIS A 59 0.24 -5.23 -23.81
CA HIS A 59 -0.57 -5.78 -24.91
C HIS A 59 -0.26 -7.26 -25.14
N TYR A 60 1.03 -7.63 -25.09
CA TYR A 60 1.45 -9.03 -25.22
C TYR A 60 0.87 -9.92 -24.11
N VAL A 61 1.02 -9.51 -22.84
CA VAL A 61 0.57 -10.34 -21.69
C VAL A 61 -0.95 -10.39 -21.55
N LEU A 62 -1.67 -9.34 -21.95
CA LEU A 62 -3.11 -9.23 -21.73
C LEU A 62 -3.94 -9.91 -22.82
N GLU A 63 -3.38 -10.24 -23.98
CA GLU A 63 -4.08 -10.90 -25.08
C GLU A 63 -4.79 -12.19 -24.64
N GLU A 64 -4.05 -13.06 -23.94
CA GLU A 64 -4.57 -14.33 -23.40
C GLU A 64 -5.44 -14.15 -22.15
N ARG A 65 -5.42 -12.96 -21.53
CA ARG A 65 -6.16 -12.69 -20.28
C ARG A 65 -7.57 -12.19 -20.56
N MET A 66 -8.43 -12.29 -19.55
CA MET A 66 -9.82 -11.81 -19.63
C MET A 66 -9.91 -10.31 -19.97
N ALA A 67 -8.95 -9.50 -19.52
CA ALA A 67 -8.93 -8.06 -19.75
C ALA A 67 -8.61 -7.67 -21.21
N LYS A 68 -7.99 -8.57 -22.00
CA LYS A 68 -7.65 -8.42 -23.42
C LYS A 68 -6.60 -7.36 -23.79
N ASN A 69 -6.67 -6.17 -23.22
CA ASN A 69 -5.75 -5.06 -23.54
C ASN A 69 -5.56 -4.13 -22.33
N PRO A 70 -4.47 -3.33 -22.30
CA PRO A 70 -4.20 -2.44 -21.17
C PRO A 70 -5.20 -1.31 -21.03
N GLU A 71 -5.88 -0.89 -22.10
CA GLU A 71 -6.91 0.15 -22.06
C GLU A 71 -8.11 -0.29 -21.20
N ASN A 72 -8.54 -1.54 -21.33
CA ASN A 72 -9.60 -2.12 -20.49
C ASN A 72 -9.17 -2.18 -19.02
N VAL A 73 -7.90 -2.52 -18.75
CA VAL A 73 -7.37 -2.52 -17.38
C VAL A 73 -7.35 -1.09 -16.82
N ALA A 74 -6.86 -0.12 -17.59
CA ALA A 74 -6.81 1.28 -17.18
C ALA A 74 -8.22 1.83 -16.88
N HIS A 75 -9.18 1.56 -17.77
CA HIS A 75 -10.58 1.96 -17.57
C HIS A 75 -11.20 1.30 -16.34
N PHE A 76 -10.95 0.00 -16.12
CA PHE A 76 -11.43 -0.70 -14.93
C PHE A 76 -10.87 -0.08 -13.64
N LEU A 77 -9.56 0.13 -13.57
CA LEU A 77 -8.91 0.70 -12.38
C LEU A 77 -9.34 2.15 -12.14
N ALA A 78 -9.50 2.96 -13.20
CA ALA A 78 -9.98 4.34 -13.08
C ALA A 78 -11.41 4.40 -12.52
N ASN A 79 -12.34 3.63 -13.10
CA ASN A 79 -13.72 3.56 -12.61
C ASN A 79 -13.81 3.05 -11.17
N LEU A 80 -12.97 2.06 -10.82
CA LEU A 80 -12.93 1.55 -9.45
C LEU A 80 -12.42 2.62 -8.48
N SER A 81 -11.36 3.34 -8.85
CA SER A 81 -10.81 4.44 -8.06
C SER A 81 -11.83 5.55 -7.83
N GLU A 82 -12.56 5.96 -8.87
CA GLU A 82 -13.57 7.02 -8.77
C GLU A 82 -14.70 6.62 -7.80
N LYS A 83 -15.16 5.37 -7.87
CA LYS A 83 -16.21 4.86 -6.99
C LYS A 83 -15.77 4.71 -5.54
N LEU A 84 -14.49 4.41 -5.30
CA LEU A 84 -13.93 4.24 -3.95
C LEU A 84 -13.47 5.56 -3.31
N GLN A 85 -13.32 6.63 -4.11
CA GLN A 85 -12.81 7.91 -3.64
C GLN A 85 -13.64 8.52 -2.47
N PRO A 86 -14.99 8.52 -2.49
CA PRO A 86 -15.77 9.04 -1.37
C PRO A 86 -15.54 8.26 -0.07
N LEU A 87 -15.49 6.92 -0.17
CA LEU A 87 -15.23 6.05 0.98
C LEU A 87 -13.83 6.31 1.56
N TRP A 88 -12.83 6.47 0.69
CA TRP A 88 -11.47 6.81 1.12
C TRP A 88 -11.41 8.15 1.87
N GLU A 89 -12.15 9.16 1.41
CA GLU A 89 -12.20 10.46 2.07
C GLU A 89 -12.80 10.37 3.48
N GLU A 90 -13.88 9.59 3.65
CA GLU A 90 -14.49 9.32 4.96
C GLU A 90 -13.51 8.58 5.90
N GLU A 91 -12.89 7.51 5.43
CA GLU A 91 -11.90 6.73 6.21
C GLU A 91 -10.69 7.58 6.59
N LYS A 92 -10.20 8.41 5.66
CA LYS A 92 -9.08 9.32 5.89
C LYS A 92 -9.37 10.34 6.98
N VAL A 93 -10.57 10.92 7.00
CA VAL A 93 -11.00 11.85 8.07
C VAL A 93 -10.97 11.16 9.43
N LEU A 94 -11.48 9.92 9.50
CA LEU A 94 -11.48 9.15 10.74
C LEU A 94 -10.05 8.81 11.22
N MET A 95 -9.18 8.37 10.32
CA MET A 95 -7.79 8.08 10.63
C MET A 95 -7.02 9.34 11.08
N LEU A 96 -7.25 10.49 10.44
CA LEU A 96 -6.65 11.77 10.87
C LEU A 96 -7.12 12.19 12.24
N LYS A 97 -8.41 11.98 12.57
CA LYS A 97 -8.95 12.22 13.91
C LYS A 97 -8.22 11.37 14.95
N PHE A 98 -8.07 10.08 14.71
CA PHE A 98 -7.33 9.19 15.63
C PHE A 98 -5.86 9.58 15.76
N LYS A 99 -5.19 9.97 14.67
CA LYS A 99 -3.82 10.48 14.71
C LYS A 99 -3.71 11.72 15.60
N LYS A 100 -4.64 12.66 15.47
CA LYS A 100 -4.66 13.88 16.27
C LYS A 100 -4.84 13.57 17.77
N GLU A 101 -5.84 12.77 18.11
CA GLU A 101 -6.11 12.37 19.50
C GLU A 101 -4.90 11.66 20.15
N GLU A 102 -4.21 10.81 19.39
CA GLU A 102 -3.03 10.10 19.87
C GLU A 102 -1.81 11.01 20.02
N CYS A 103 -1.58 11.92 19.08
CA CYS A 103 -0.54 12.92 19.17
C CYS A 103 -0.73 13.81 20.40
N GLU A 104 -1.96 14.24 20.70
CA GLU A 104 -2.29 15.00 21.92
C GLU A 104 -2.04 14.16 23.18
N LYS A 105 -2.45 12.88 23.19
CA LYS A 105 -2.29 11.98 24.34
C LYS A 105 -0.83 11.71 24.71
N TYR A 106 0.03 11.48 23.71
CA TYR A 106 1.44 11.13 23.93
C TYR A 106 2.41 12.29 23.69
N ASN A 107 1.88 13.51 23.48
CA ASN A 107 2.64 14.72 23.20
C ASN A 107 3.59 14.55 21.99
N TYR A 108 3.09 13.93 20.91
CA TYR A 108 3.77 13.83 19.63
C TYR A 108 3.43 15.01 18.72
N GLU A 109 4.30 15.32 17.78
CA GLU A 109 4.03 16.32 16.74
C GLU A 109 2.90 15.86 15.81
N PHE A 110 1.97 16.76 15.49
CA PHE A 110 0.89 16.52 14.54
C PHE A 110 1.03 17.43 13.33
N ASN A 111 1.32 16.84 12.17
CA ASN A 111 1.55 17.52 10.91
C ASN A 111 0.29 17.66 10.03
N GLY A 112 -0.90 17.25 10.51
CA GLY A 112 -2.15 17.38 9.77
C GLY A 112 -2.34 16.40 8.60
N GLN A 113 -1.41 15.45 8.39
CA GLN A 113 -1.45 14.50 7.28
C GLN A 113 -1.27 13.06 7.76
N LEU A 114 -1.68 12.09 6.94
CA LEU A 114 -1.34 10.68 7.15
C LEU A 114 -0.07 10.37 6.37
N ASP A 115 1.00 10.02 7.07
CA ASP A 115 2.24 9.61 6.45
C ASP A 115 2.17 8.12 6.03
N PHE A 116 3.02 7.66 5.12
CA PHE A 116 2.92 6.30 4.57
C PHE A 116 3.09 5.19 5.63
N TRP A 117 3.79 5.47 6.74
CA TRP A 117 3.97 4.54 7.86
C TRP A 117 2.80 4.55 8.86
N ASP A 118 1.86 5.47 8.73
CA ASP A 118 0.70 5.60 9.60
C ASP A 118 -0.49 4.77 9.14
N LEU A 119 -0.58 4.49 7.83
CA LEU A 119 -1.74 3.87 7.21
C LEU A 119 -2.16 2.56 7.87
N ARG A 120 -1.25 1.57 7.97
CA ARG A 120 -1.55 0.26 8.61
C ARG A 120 -1.97 0.38 10.07
N TYR A 121 -1.40 1.35 10.78
CA TYR A 121 -1.64 1.53 12.21
C TYR A 121 -3.04 2.10 12.45
N TYR A 122 -3.41 3.17 11.74
CA TYR A 122 -4.74 3.76 11.91
C TYR A 122 -5.85 2.96 11.23
N MET A 123 -5.58 2.22 10.14
CA MET A 123 -6.54 1.23 9.63
C MET A 123 -6.87 0.18 10.70
N ASN A 124 -5.86 -0.35 11.40
CA ASN A 124 -6.08 -1.30 12.49
C ASN A 124 -6.87 -0.67 13.65
N GLN A 125 -6.62 0.60 13.99
CA GLN A 125 -7.43 1.29 15.01
C GLN A 125 -8.88 1.52 14.57
N VAL A 126 -9.14 1.77 13.28
CA VAL A 126 -10.50 1.85 12.75
C VAL A 126 -11.21 0.50 12.89
N GLU A 127 -10.56 -0.60 12.52
CA GLU A 127 -11.08 -1.96 12.69
C GLU A 127 -11.43 -2.25 14.16
N GLU A 128 -10.51 -1.99 15.08
CA GLU A 128 -10.69 -2.26 16.52
C GLU A 128 -11.79 -1.38 17.14
N LYS A 129 -11.80 -0.07 16.86
CA LYS A 129 -12.72 0.88 17.52
C LYS A 129 -14.11 0.91 16.91
N MET A 130 -14.23 0.74 15.60
CA MET A 130 -15.53 0.85 14.90
C MET A 130 -16.25 -0.49 14.80
N TYR A 131 -15.51 -1.60 14.75
CA TYR A 131 -16.08 -2.92 14.52
C TYR A 131 -15.83 -3.91 15.67
N ALA A 132 -15.15 -3.49 16.74
CA ALA A 132 -14.84 -4.32 17.91
C ALA A 132 -14.12 -5.64 17.56
N VAL A 133 -13.33 -5.64 16.47
CA VAL A 133 -12.56 -6.81 16.04
C VAL A 133 -11.16 -6.74 16.64
N ASP A 134 -10.85 -7.57 17.64
CA ASP A 134 -9.47 -7.83 18.06
C ASP A 134 -8.88 -8.98 17.22
N GLN A 135 -7.91 -8.64 16.37
CA GLN A 135 -7.20 -9.57 15.49
C GLN A 135 -6.45 -10.69 16.26
N ASN A 136 -6.13 -10.50 17.55
CA ASN A 136 -5.49 -11.54 18.37
C ASN A 136 -6.46 -12.61 18.84
N GLU A 137 -7.68 -12.20 19.21
CA GLU A 137 -8.71 -13.12 19.68
C GLU A 137 -9.28 -13.91 18.50
N ALA A 138 -9.49 -13.25 17.35
CA ALA A 138 -9.96 -13.88 16.12
C ALA A 138 -8.98 -14.94 15.56
N SER A 139 -7.67 -14.82 15.83
CA SER A 139 -6.65 -15.75 15.35
C SER A 139 -6.50 -17.03 16.21
N GLN A 140 -7.19 -17.11 17.35
CA GLN A 140 -7.14 -18.25 18.28
C GLN A 140 -8.31 -19.23 18.11
N CYS A 141 -9.25 -18.93 17.21
CA CYS A 141 -10.33 -19.84 16.78
C CYS A 141 -9.93 -20.59 15.51
#